data_AF-A0A1E1W826-F1
#
_entry.id   AF-A0A1E1W826-F1
#
_cell.length_a   1.000
_cell.length_b   1.000
_cell.length_c   1.000
_cell.angle_alpha   90.00
_cell.angle_beta   90.00
_cell.angle_gamma   90.00
#
_symmetry.space_group_name_H-M   'P 1'
#
loop_
_entity.id
_entity.type
_entity.pdbx_description
1 polymer ?
#
loop_
_entity_poly.entity_id
_entity_poly.type
_entity_poly.pdbx_seq_one_letter_code
_entity_poly.pdbx_strand_id
1 'polypeptide(L)'
;HKDSLLARAQKIKIFTVDIPVINKIDSFEGDMQSFSLADLNVGGNITKDQKLKLLDTINQYRVCFATNLKELGRTNVEKMNIDLSDSQPVVYRPYRLSHSEREEVRKM
;
A
#
# COMPACT_ATOMS: atom_id res chain seq x y z
N HIS A 1 46.53 -10.16 2.95
CA HIS A 1 45.74 -8.98 2.53
C HIS A 1 44.33 -9.36 1.99
N LYS A 2 43.62 -10.34 2.57
CA LYS A 2 42.31 -10.79 2.03
C LYS A 2 41.27 -11.33 3.05
N ASP A 3 41.37 -11.06 4.36
CA ASP A 3 40.47 -11.71 5.34
C ASP A 3 39.53 -10.77 6.12
N SER A 4 39.60 -9.44 5.95
CA SER A 4 38.77 -8.51 6.75
C SER A 4 37.34 -8.28 6.23
N LEU A 5 37.04 -8.67 4.98
CA LEU A 5 35.73 -8.43 4.35
C LEU A 5 34.71 -9.54 4.67
N LEU A 6 35.16 -10.76 4.96
CA LEU A 6 34.28 -11.90 5.27
C LEU A 6 33.78 -11.91 6.73
N ALA A 7 34.48 -11.23 7.64
CA ALA A 7 34.09 -11.18 9.06
C ALA A 7 32.84 -10.33 9.36
N ARG A 8 32.39 -9.50 8.40
CA ARG A 8 31.21 -8.62 8.53
C ARG A 8 29.93 -9.19 7.92
N ALA A 9 29.99 -10.33 7.23
CA ALA A 9 28.81 -10.98 6.71
C ALA A 9 28.08 -11.70 7.86
N GLN A 10 27.25 -10.97 8.61
CA GLN A 10 26.23 -11.61 9.43
C GLN A 10 25.36 -12.46 8.50
N LYS A 11 25.21 -13.76 8.83
CA LYS A 11 24.20 -14.62 8.22
C LYS A 11 22.86 -13.90 8.40
N ILE A 12 22.35 -13.29 7.32
CA ILE A 12 20.97 -12.84 7.27
C ILE A 12 20.15 -14.11 7.46
N LYS A 13 19.51 -14.25 8.63
CA LYS A 13 18.42 -15.19 8.76
C LYS A 13 17.43 -14.77 7.70
N ILE A 14 17.30 -15.56 6.65
CA ILE A 14 16.17 -15.47 5.75
C ILE A 14 14.98 -15.73 6.66
N PHE A 15 14.32 -14.65 7.11
CA PHE A 15 13.01 -14.77 7.72
C PHE A 15 12.20 -15.57 6.72
N THR A 16 11.70 -16.73 7.15
CA THR A 16 10.61 -17.38 6.44
C THR A 16 9.59 -16.29 6.21
N VAL A 17 9.36 -15.94 4.94
CA VAL A 17 8.31 -15.00 4.61
C VAL A 17 7.04 -15.75 4.97
N ASP A 18 6.52 -15.47 6.16
CA ASP A 18 5.18 -15.89 6.52
C ASP A 18 4.31 -15.31 5.40
N ILE A 19 3.83 -16.18 4.52
CA ILE A 19 2.89 -15.78 3.48
C ILE A 19 1.70 -15.26 4.27
N PRO A 20 1.41 -13.94 4.23
CA PRO A 20 0.34 -13.42 5.03
C PRO A 20 -0.93 -14.11 4.56
N VAL A 21 -1.62 -14.77 5.49
CA VAL A 21 -2.97 -15.26 5.23
C VAL A 21 -3.81 -14.01 5.02
N ILE A 22 -4.07 -13.67 3.77
CA ILE A 22 -4.94 -12.56 3.41
C ILE A 22 -6.36 -13.01 3.78
N ASN A 23 -6.77 -12.66 5.00
CA ASN A 23 -8.16 -12.81 5.39
C ASN A 23 -8.99 -11.87 4.50
N LYS A 24 -10.13 -12.38 4.04
CA LYS A 24 -11.11 -11.55 3.35
C LYS A 24 -11.51 -10.43 4.33
N ILE A 25 -11.44 -9.18 3.88
CA ILE A 25 -11.94 -8.06 4.69
C ILE A 25 -13.46 -8.16 4.66
N ASP A 26 -14.05 -8.51 5.80
CA ASP A 26 -15.47 -8.87 5.88
C ASP A 26 -16.42 -7.66 5.79
N SER A 27 -15.94 -6.44 6.04
CA SER A 27 -16.81 -5.26 6.04
C SER A 27 -16.07 -3.95 5.76
N PHE A 28 -16.47 -3.27 4.69
CA PHE A 28 -16.21 -1.84 4.48
C PHE A 28 -17.56 -1.11 4.46
N GLU A 29 -17.73 -0.15 5.36
CA GLU A 29 -18.92 0.71 5.42
C GLU A 29 -18.73 1.90 4.48
N GLY A 30 -19.05 1.71 3.19
CA GLY A 30 -19.06 2.80 2.23
C GLY A 30 -19.55 2.35 0.85
N ASP A 31 -20.07 3.29 0.08
CA ASP A 31 -20.58 3.05 -1.27
C ASP A 31 -19.42 2.68 -2.21
N MET A 32 -19.14 1.38 -2.34
CA MET A 32 -18.14 0.86 -3.28
C MET A 32 -18.79 0.62 -4.65
N GLN A 33 -18.27 1.27 -5.68
CA GLN A 33 -18.69 1.00 -7.06
C GLN A 33 -18.00 -0.25 -7.60
N SER A 34 -18.76 -1.18 -8.19
CA SER A 34 -18.20 -2.36 -8.86
C SER A 34 -17.35 -1.96 -10.07
N PHE A 35 -16.30 -2.73 -10.36
CA PHE A 35 -15.51 -2.58 -11.57
C PHE A 35 -16.26 -3.09 -12.81
N SER A 36 -15.92 -2.50 -13.95
CA SER A 36 -16.36 -2.88 -15.29
C SER A 36 -15.19 -3.36 -16.16
N LEU A 37 -15.47 -3.88 -17.35
CA LEU A 37 -14.43 -4.29 -18.30
C LEU A 37 -13.53 -3.16 -18.78
N ALA A 38 -14.00 -1.91 -18.72
CA ALA A 38 -13.25 -0.72 -19.11
C ALA A 38 -12.16 -0.37 -18.08
N ASP A 39 -12.37 -0.74 -16.82
CA ASP A 39 -11.44 -0.48 -15.73
C ASP A 39 -10.26 -1.46 -15.72
N LEU A 40 -10.37 -2.57 -16.47
CA LEU A 40 -9.34 -3.60 -16.57
C LEU A 40 -8.37 -3.33 -17.72
N ASN A 41 -7.17 -2.87 -17.37
CA ASN A 41 -6.02 -2.79 -18.27
C ASN A 41 -5.25 -4.13 -18.26
N VAL A 42 -5.46 -4.94 -19.30
CA VAL A 42 -4.83 -6.25 -19.47
C VAL A 42 -4.13 -6.35 -20.82
N GLY A 43 -3.02 -7.11 -20.89
CA GLY A 43 -2.28 -7.32 -22.13
C GLY A 43 -3.07 -8.06 -23.21
N GLY A 44 -2.67 -7.91 -24.48
CA GLY A 44 -3.39 -8.47 -25.63
C GLY A 44 -3.41 -9.99 -25.76
N ASN A 45 -2.70 -10.73 -24.91
CA ASN A 45 -2.65 -12.19 -24.92
C ASN A 45 -3.76 -12.85 -24.08
N ILE A 46 -4.78 -12.09 -23.67
CA ILE A 46 -5.87 -12.58 -22.81
C ILE A 46 -7.16 -12.64 -23.61
N THR A 47 -7.84 -13.79 -23.54
CA THR A 47 -9.15 -14.00 -24.16
C THR A 47 -10.26 -13.26 -23.42
N LYS A 48 -11.40 -13.03 -24.09
CA LYS A 48 -12.57 -12.36 -23.47
C LYS A 48 -13.04 -13.10 -22.22
N ASP A 49 -13.08 -14.44 -22.27
CA ASP A 49 -13.55 -15.26 -21.15
C ASP A 49 -12.62 -15.17 -19.94
N GLN A 50 -11.31 -15.12 -20.17
CA GLN A 50 -10.33 -14.89 -19.10
C GLN A 50 -10.48 -13.49 -18.50
N LYS A 51 -10.75 -12.47 -19.32
CA LYS A 51 -10.99 -11.10 -18.85
C LYS A 51 -12.27 -11.02 -18.00
N LEU A 52 -13.32 -11.76 -18.36
CA LEU A 52 -14.55 -11.85 -17.57
C LEU A 52 -14.32 -12.54 -16.22
N LYS A 53 -13.62 -13.68 -16.21
CA LYS A 53 -13.27 -14.38 -14.96
C LYS A 53 -12.42 -13.50 -14.02
N LEU A 54 -11.51 -12.71 -14.59
CA LEU A 54 -10.73 -11.75 -13.83
C LEU A 54 -11.62 -10.65 -13.22
N LEU A 55 -12.57 -10.11 -14.00
CA LEU A 55 -13.53 -9.12 -13.52
C LEU A 55 -14.34 -9.64 -12.33
N ASP A 56 -14.85 -10.87 -12.44
CA ASP A 56 -15.62 -11.51 -11.37
C ASP A 56 -14.78 -11.67 -10.10
N THR A 57 -13.52 -12.08 -10.25
CA THR A 57 -12.59 -12.23 -9.13
C THR A 57 -12.30 -10.89 -8.47
N ILE A 58 -12.04 -9.84 -9.25
CA ILE A 58 -11.76 -8.50 -8.71
C ILE A 58 -12.98 -7.96 -7.96
N ASN A 59 -14.17 -8.12 -8.51
CA ASN A 59 -15.40 -7.70 -7.84
C ASN A 59 -15.71 -8.55 -6.59
N GLN A 60 -15.35 -9.83 -6.57
CA GLN A 60 -15.44 -10.68 -5.37
C GLN A 60 -14.54 -10.17 -4.22
N TYR A 61 -13.39 -9.59 -4.55
CA TYR A 61 -12.44 -8.99 -3.62
C TYR A 61 -12.44 -7.45 -3.70
N ARG A 62 -13.59 -6.84 -4.03
CA ARG A 62 -13.71 -5.38 -4.28
C ARG A 62 -13.16 -4.52 -3.14
N VAL A 63 -13.31 -5.00 -1.90
CA VAL A 63 -12.86 -4.32 -0.69
C VAL A 63 -11.34 -4.13 -0.64
N CYS A 64 -10.58 -4.96 -1.36
CA CYS A 64 -9.12 -4.90 -1.40
C CYS A 64 -8.58 -3.81 -2.35
N PHE A 65 -9.41 -3.26 -3.23
CA PHE A 65 -8.99 -2.30 -4.26
C PHE A 65 -9.68 -0.95 -4.03
N ALA A 66 -8.92 0.09 -3.74
CA ALA A 66 -9.45 1.45 -3.63
C ALA A 66 -9.42 2.15 -5.00
N THR A 67 -10.56 2.69 -5.43
CA THR A 67 -10.65 3.53 -6.65
C THR A 67 -10.49 5.01 -6.34
N ASN A 68 -10.66 5.40 -5.08
CA ASN A 68 -10.56 6.77 -4.60
C ASN A 68 -10.09 6.80 -3.15
N LEU A 69 -9.66 7.97 -2.67
CA LEU A 69 -9.13 8.14 -1.32
C LEU A 69 -10.14 7.83 -0.20
N LYS A 70 -11.45 7.89 -0.46
CA LYS A 70 -12.48 7.56 0.53
C LYS A 70 -12.57 6.06 0.78
N GLU A 71 -12.16 5.24 -0.19
CA GLU A 71 -12.10 3.78 -0.09
C GLU A 71 -10.80 3.27 0.56
N LEU A 72 -9.88 4.16 0.95
CA LEU A 72 -8.65 3.76 1.61
C LEU A 72 -8.98 3.13 2.97
N GLY A 73 -8.59 1.85 3.12
CA GLY A 73 -8.86 1.08 4.33
C GLY A 73 -8.24 1.70 5.58
N ARG A 74 -8.92 1.50 6.72
CA ARG A 74 -8.41 1.84 8.05
C ARG A 74 -8.31 0.56 8.86
N THR A 75 -7.22 0.41 9.61
CA THR A 75 -7.10 -0.69 10.57
C THR A 75 -7.47 -0.19 11.95
N ASN A 76 -8.32 -0.95 12.64
CA ASN A 76 -8.64 -0.79 14.06
C ASN A 76 -7.94 -1.86 14.92
N VAL A 77 -7.14 -2.74 14.31
CA VAL A 77 -6.52 -3.91 14.97
C VAL A 77 -5.47 -3.47 15.98
N GLU A 78 -4.66 -2.48 15.63
CA GLU A 78 -3.57 -2.02 16.47
C GLU A 78 -3.34 -0.51 16.29
N LYS A 79 -2.96 0.15 17.38
CA LYS A 79 -2.52 1.54 17.36
C LYS A 79 -1.01 1.58 17.41
N MET A 80 -0.40 2.34 16.51
CA MET A 80 1.05 2.58 16.58
C MET A 80 1.35 3.46 17.79
N ASN A 81 2.10 2.93 18.75
CA ASN A 81 2.69 3.72 19.83
C ASN A 81 4.12 4.10 19.43
N ILE A 82 4.45 5.39 19.47
CA ILE A 82 5.79 5.89 19.17
C ILE A 82 6.47 6.23 20.49
N ASP A 83 7.43 5.41 20.90
CA ASP A 83 8.19 5.63 22.12
C ASP A 83 9.20 6.76 21.91
N LEU A 84 9.11 7.81 22.73
CA LEU A 84 9.99 8.98 22.65
C LEU A 84 11.14 8.84 23.64
N SER A 85 12.33 9.29 23.23
CA SER A 85 13.48 9.44 24.14
C SER A 85 13.34 10.65 25.07
N ASP A 86 12.62 11.68 24.62
CA ASP A 86 12.34 12.90 25.36
C ASP A 86 10.96 13.45 24.96
N SER A 87 10.29 14.11 25.90
CA SER A 87 8.97 14.73 25.75
C SER A 87 9.02 16.16 25.20
N GLN A 88 10.22 16.77 25.11
CA GLN A 88 10.36 18.13 24.61
C GLN A 88 10.11 18.22 23.10
N PRO A 89 9.06 18.93 22.64
CA PRO A 89 8.78 19.05 21.21
C PRO A 89 9.81 19.95 20.52
N VAL A 90 10.35 19.47 19.40
CA VAL A 90 11.25 20.24 18.54
C VAL A 90 10.46 20.86 17.40
N VAL A 91 10.48 22.20 17.32
CA VAL A 91 9.78 22.94 16.26
C VAL A 91 10.78 23.36 15.19
N TYR A 92 10.58 22.87 13.97
CA TYR A 92 11.32 23.31 12.78
C TYR A 92 10.40 24.12 11.86
N ARG A 93 10.90 25.24 11.32
CA ARG A 93 10.13 26.04 10.36
C ARG A 93 10.08 25.29 9.03
N PRO A 94 8.88 25.00 8.47
CA PRO A 94 8.79 24.37 7.16
C PRO A 94 9.57 25.15 6.10
N TYR A 95 10.25 24.45 5.21
CA TYR A 95 10.94 25.09 4.10
C TYR A 95 9.95 25.78 3.18
N ARG A 96 10.38 26.90 2.59
CA ARG A 96 9.59 27.56 1.56
C ARG A 96 9.64 26.70 0.30
N LEU A 97 8.48 26.22 -0.11
CA LEU A 97 8.28 25.64 -1.43
C LEU A 97 8.21 26.75 -2.48
N SER A 98 8.70 26.46 -3.69
CA SER A 98 8.48 27.32 -4.84
C SER A 98 7.00 27.41 -5.20
N HIS A 99 6.62 28.39 -6.04
CA HIS A 99 5.22 28.54 -6.45
C HIS A 99 4.69 27.30 -7.14
N SER A 100 5.46 26.68 -8.03
CA SER A 100 5.10 25.45 -8.75
C SER A 100 4.92 24.26 -7.81
N GLU A 101 5.87 24.01 -6.91
CA GLU A 101 5.79 22.88 -5.96
C GLU A 101 4.60 23.04 -5.00
N ARG A 102 4.32 24.26 -4.56
CA ARG A 102 3.18 24.53 -3.67
C ARG A 102 1.85 24.29 -4.36
N GLU A 103 1.74 24.57 -5.66
CA GLU A 103 0.54 24.25 -6.43
C GLU A 103 0.36 22.74 -6.60
N GLU A 104 1.43 21.98 -6.80
CA GLU A 104 1.38 20.52 -6.89
C GLU A 104 0.95 19.89 -5.56
N VAL A 105 1.57 20.29 -4.44
CA VAL A 105 1.21 19.80 -3.10
C VAL A 105 -0.26 20.09 -2.77
N ARG A 106 -0.80 21.22 -3.23
CA ARG A 106 -2.20 21.58 -3.00
C ARG A 106 -3.19 20.75 -3.84
N LYS A 107 -2.74 20.17 -4.95
CA LYS A 107 -3.56 19.33 -5.85
C LYS A 107 -3.64 17.87 -5.38
N MET A 108 -2.77 17.45 -4.47
CA MET A 108 -2.79 16.12 -3.83
C MET A 108 -3.93 16.02 -2.83
#